data_AF-A0A7W1AFV0-F1
#
_entry.id   AF-A0A7W1AFV0-F1
#
_cell.length_a   1.000
_cell.length_b   1.000
_cell.length_c   1.000
_cell.angle_alpha   90.00
_cell.angle_beta   90.00
_cell.angle_gamma   90.00
#
_symmetry.space_group_name_H-M   'P 1'
#
loop_
_entity.id
_entity.type
_entity.pdbx_description
1 polymer ?
#
loop_
_entity_poly.entity_id
_entity_poly.type
_entity_poly.pdbx_seq_one_letter_code
_entity_poly.pdbx_strand_id
1 'polypeptide(L)'
;MAVTSALASDPAARPGLSRDQLLDLYYWMRLTRSLEERLVNLYRQTKVVGGLFRSLGQEACAVGSAYALRREDVLSPLIRNLGSMLVKGATPLEVLKQYMAKGDSPTRGRELNIHFGDVVDRNFVGQISHLGDMVPVMAGVTLSFKLRQEPRVGLVYVGDGATSTGAFHEGINFAAVQRCPLVVVVENNRYAYSTPIAKQCAAERLADKAAGYGIPGVRADGNDVVAAYQVTRDAVARARRGEGVTLVELLTYRRKGHAEHDNQSYVVAGEIDRWARENDPLDRYVQRLTGSDGIATAELQAIDTRVLAEIDEATDIAERSAPPEPRDCLTGVYADPPAAPALWYREGVQSAVDRHERPASWGTHDG
;
A
#
# COMPACT_ATOMS: atom_id res chain seq x y z
N MET A 1 25.27 27.29 4.88
CA MET A 1 25.13 27.02 6.33
C MET A 1 24.24 25.80 6.49
N ALA A 2 24.81 24.67 6.85
CA ALA A 2 24.10 23.41 7.03
C ALA A 2 23.32 23.45 8.35
N VAL A 3 21.98 23.44 8.27
CA VAL A 3 21.12 23.24 9.44
C VAL A 3 20.79 21.76 9.50
N THR A 4 21.73 20.96 9.99
CA THR A 4 21.45 19.65 10.58
C THR A 4 20.83 19.90 11.95
N SER A 5 19.54 20.20 11.99
CA SER A 5 18.77 20.17 13.23
C SER A 5 18.47 18.70 13.54
N ALA A 6 19.28 18.13 14.44
CA ALA A 6 18.90 16.92 15.14
C ALA A 6 17.69 17.27 16.01
N LEU A 7 16.51 16.74 15.66
CA LEU A 7 15.39 16.67 16.58
C LEU A 7 15.77 15.69 17.69
N ALA A 8 16.43 16.21 18.72
CA ALA A 8 16.59 15.51 19.99
C ALA A 8 15.19 15.30 20.58
N SER A 9 14.79 14.04 20.69
CA SER A 9 13.56 13.66 21.36
C SER A 9 13.68 13.93 22.86
N ASP A 10 12.98 14.94 23.35
CA ASP A 10 12.70 15.14 24.77
C ASP A 10 11.87 13.92 25.29
N PRO A 11 12.31 13.22 26.35
CA PRO A 11 11.57 12.08 26.92
C PRO A 11 10.31 12.47 27.69
N ALA A 12 10.08 13.75 28.03
CA ALA A 12 9.10 14.16 29.04
C ALA A 12 7.87 14.95 28.53
N ALA A 13 7.67 15.06 27.21
CA ALA A 13 6.47 15.67 26.63
C ALA A 13 5.95 14.87 25.43
N ARG A 14 5.16 13.81 25.66
CA ARG A 14 4.40 13.14 24.58
C ARG A 14 2.92 13.06 24.96
N PRO A 15 1.99 13.65 24.18
CA PRO A 15 0.66 13.06 24.08
C PRO A 15 0.84 11.69 23.42
N GLY A 16 0.74 10.64 24.23
CA GLY A 16 0.79 9.25 23.76
C GLY A 16 -0.47 8.87 22.98
N LEU A 17 -0.42 7.72 22.31
CA LEU A 17 -1.62 7.06 21.79
C LEU A 17 -2.51 6.68 22.98
N SER A 18 -3.82 6.89 22.87
CA SER A 18 -4.76 6.38 23.87
C SER A 18 -4.78 4.84 23.83
N ARG A 19 -5.33 4.23 24.89
CA ARG A 19 -5.54 2.78 24.94
C ARG A 19 -6.30 2.27 23.71
N ASP A 20 -7.38 2.96 23.33
CA ASP A 20 -8.19 2.58 22.17
C ASP A 20 -7.39 2.66 20.88
N GLN A 21 -6.57 3.72 20.71
CA GLN A 21 -5.69 3.84 19.54
C GLN A 21 -4.62 2.74 19.50
N LEU A 22 -4.12 2.30 20.66
CA LEU A 22 -3.18 1.18 20.72
C LEU A 22 -3.82 -0.13 20.25
N LEU A 23 -5.06 -0.40 20.69
CA LEU A 23 -5.85 -1.56 20.27
C LEU A 23 -6.26 -1.48 18.79
N ASP A 24 -6.61 -0.29 18.29
CA ASP A 24 -6.92 -0.05 16.88
C ASP A 24 -5.73 -0.39 15.98
N LEU A 25 -4.53 0.09 16.31
CA LEU A 25 -3.32 -0.24 15.55
C LEU A 25 -3.07 -1.76 15.53
N TYR A 26 -3.34 -2.45 16.63
CA TYR A 26 -3.25 -3.92 16.68
C TYR A 26 -4.27 -4.56 15.74
N TYR A 27 -5.54 -4.14 15.81
CA TYR A 27 -6.60 -4.60 14.92
C TYR A 27 -6.23 -4.44 13.45
N TRP A 28 -5.74 -3.27 13.03
CA TRP A 28 -5.38 -3.04 11.62
C TRP A 28 -4.19 -3.89 11.16
N MET A 29 -3.15 -4.05 11.99
CA MET A 29 -2.03 -4.93 11.65
C MET A 29 -2.47 -6.41 11.59
N ARG A 30 -3.30 -6.85 12.54
CA ARG A 30 -3.81 -8.22 12.58
C ARG A 30 -4.72 -8.50 11.38
N LEU A 31 -5.65 -7.60 11.07
CA LEU A 31 -6.52 -7.68 9.90
C LEU A 31 -5.70 -7.78 8.61
N THR A 32 -4.66 -6.96 8.46
CA THR A 32 -3.76 -6.99 7.30
C THR A 32 -3.10 -8.36 7.16
N ARG A 33 -2.42 -8.85 8.22
CA ARG A 33 -1.73 -10.14 8.22
C ARG A 33 -2.67 -11.29 7.90
N SER A 34 -3.79 -11.37 8.62
CA SER A 34 -4.74 -12.48 8.50
C SER A 34 -5.47 -12.49 7.16
N LEU A 35 -5.76 -11.31 6.59
CA LEU A 35 -6.35 -11.21 5.26
C LEU A 35 -5.36 -11.65 4.17
N GLU A 36 -4.09 -11.28 4.28
CA GLU A 36 -3.05 -11.78 3.36
C GLU A 36 -2.85 -13.29 3.49
N GLU A 37 -2.90 -13.85 4.70
CA GLU A 37 -2.84 -15.30 4.92
C GLU A 37 -4.05 -16.02 4.30
N ARG A 38 -5.25 -15.45 4.42
CA ARG A 38 -6.45 -15.92 3.70
C ARG A 38 -6.23 -15.92 2.19
N LEU A 39 -5.69 -14.83 1.65
CA LEU A 39 -5.38 -14.71 0.22
C LEU A 39 -4.35 -15.76 -0.24
N VAL A 40 -3.37 -16.14 0.58
CA VAL A 40 -2.45 -17.24 0.26
C VAL A 40 -3.19 -18.56 0.11
N ASN A 41 -4.11 -18.86 1.03
CA ASN A 41 -4.90 -20.08 0.96
C ASN A 41 -5.76 -20.11 -0.31
N LEU A 42 -6.41 -18.99 -0.64
CA LEU A 42 -7.20 -18.84 -1.86
C LEU A 42 -6.34 -18.90 -3.14
N TYR A 43 -5.13 -18.34 -3.11
CA TYR A 43 -4.16 -18.42 -4.21
C TYR A 43 -3.75 -19.86 -4.48
N ARG A 44 -3.47 -20.66 -3.44
CA ARG A 44 -3.17 -22.10 -3.57
C ARG A 44 -4.35 -22.92 -4.10
N GLN A 45 -5.57 -22.41 -3.94
CA GLN A 45 -6.79 -23.00 -4.50
C GLN A 45 -7.10 -22.47 -5.91
N THR A 46 -6.23 -21.64 -6.52
CA THR A 46 -6.46 -21.00 -7.83
C THR A 46 -7.68 -20.08 -7.85
N LYS A 47 -8.11 -19.57 -6.69
CA LYS A 47 -9.23 -18.61 -6.58
C LYS A 47 -8.79 -17.16 -6.75
N VAL A 48 -7.52 -16.87 -6.49
CA VAL A 48 -6.92 -15.55 -6.76
C VAL A 48 -6.49 -15.48 -8.22
N VAL A 49 -6.80 -14.36 -8.88
CA VAL A 49 -6.39 -14.06 -10.25
C VAL A 49 -5.15 -13.16 -10.22
N GLY A 50 -4.14 -13.52 -11.01
CA GLY A 50 -2.90 -12.76 -11.09
C GLY A 50 -1.89 -13.07 -9.99
N GLY A 51 -1.05 -12.08 -9.66
CA GLY A 51 -0.05 -12.20 -8.61
C GLY A 51 -0.66 -12.08 -7.21
N LEU A 52 0.16 -12.35 -6.19
CA LEU A 52 -0.13 -12.02 -4.80
C LEU A 52 1.13 -11.40 -4.20
N PHE A 53 1.04 -10.14 -3.78
CA PHE A 53 2.15 -9.36 -3.24
C PHE A 53 1.87 -9.00 -1.79
N ARG A 54 2.45 -9.77 -0.88
CA ARG A 54 2.20 -9.63 0.55
C ARG A 54 3.11 -8.59 1.20
N SER A 55 2.60 -8.02 2.29
CA SER A 55 3.27 -7.09 3.17
C SER A 55 3.87 -7.78 4.40
N LEU A 56 3.95 -9.12 4.44
CA LEU A 56 4.54 -9.89 5.54
C LEU A 56 5.86 -9.29 6.08
N GLY A 57 5.80 -8.76 7.31
CA GLY A 57 6.91 -8.10 7.99
C GLY A 57 6.94 -6.57 7.86
N GLN A 58 6.02 -5.98 7.12
CA GLN A 58 5.93 -4.56 6.75
C GLN A 58 4.57 -3.95 7.16
N GLU A 59 3.73 -4.69 7.89
CA GLU A 59 2.37 -4.26 8.25
C GLU A 59 2.37 -2.96 9.08
N ALA A 60 3.32 -2.85 10.00
CA ALA A 60 3.53 -1.66 10.82
C ALA A 60 3.85 -0.41 9.99
N CYS A 61 4.56 -0.55 8.86
CA CYS A 61 4.85 0.56 7.96
C CYS A 61 3.55 1.14 7.41
N ALA A 62 2.75 0.29 6.75
CA ALA A 62 1.53 0.69 6.09
C ALA A 62 0.47 1.19 7.10
N VAL A 63 0.25 0.44 8.18
CA VAL A 63 -0.76 0.79 9.20
C VAL A 63 -0.37 2.05 9.97
N GLY A 64 0.84 2.09 10.53
CA GLY A 64 1.28 3.21 11.37
C GLY A 64 1.30 4.54 10.61
N SER A 65 1.84 4.54 9.40
CA SER A 65 1.89 5.75 8.57
C SER A 65 0.50 6.21 8.10
N ALA A 66 -0.39 5.30 7.69
CA ALA A 66 -1.75 5.67 7.29
C ALA A 66 -2.60 6.16 8.47
N TYR A 67 -2.39 5.61 9.67
CA TYR A 67 -3.11 6.02 10.89
C TYR A 67 -2.79 7.47 11.32
N ALA A 68 -1.68 8.03 10.82
CA ALA A 68 -1.33 9.44 11.02
C ALA A 68 -2.12 10.42 10.13
N LEU A 69 -2.85 9.91 9.13
CA LEU A 69 -3.65 10.71 8.21
C LEU A 69 -5.07 10.94 8.75
N ARG A 70 -5.65 12.07 8.38
CA ARG A 70 -7.08 12.33 8.56
C ARG A 70 -7.87 11.69 7.41
N ARG A 71 -9.19 11.63 7.57
CA ARG A 71 -10.08 11.08 6.54
C ARG A 71 -9.98 11.83 5.21
N GLU A 72 -9.85 13.16 5.27
CA GLU A 72 -9.75 14.06 4.12
C GLU A 72 -8.37 14.07 3.43
N ASP A 73 -7.33 13.57 4.08
CA ASP A 73 -5.99 13.48 3.49
C ASP A 73 -5.95 12.41 2.39
N VAL A 74 -5.11 12.64 1.38
CA VAL A 74 -5.03 11.73 0.23
C VAL A 74 -3.88 10.75 0.36
N LEU A 75 -4.16 9.47 0.11
CA LEU A 75 -3.19 8.38 0.14
C LEU A 75 -2.92 7.84 -1.25
N SER A 76 -1.67 7.52 -1.58
CA SER A 76 -1.31 6.72 -2.75
C SER A 76 -0.47 5.52 -2.30
N PRO A 77 -1.07 4.32 -2.14
CA PRO A 77 -0.36 3.09 -1.75
C PRO A 77 0.64 2.61 -2.81
N LEU A 78 1.46 1.61 -2.45
CA LEU A 78 2.09 0.68 -3.37
C LEU A 78 1.46 -0.72 -3.24
N ILE A 79 1.88 -1.66 -4.10
CA ILE A 79 1.30 -3.02 -4.22
C ILE A 79 1.36 -3.88 -2.93
N ARG A 80 2.05 -3.43 -1.88
CA ARG A 80 2.16 -4.06 -0.56
C ARG A 80 1.59 -3.22 0.58
N ASN A 81 0.79 -2.19 0.32
CA ASN A 81 0.24 -1.37 1.41
C ASN A 81 -1.23 -1.64 1.68
N LEU A 82 -1.64 -2.92 1.65
CA LEU A 82 -2.99 -3.31 2.00
C LEU A 82 -3.44 -2.70 3.34
N GLY A 83 -2.57 -2.75 4.36
CA GLY A 83 -2.87 -2.16 5.67
C GLY A 83 -3.19 -0.66 5.64
N SER A 84 -2.56 0.11 4.74
CA SER A 84 -2.85 1.54 4.57
C SER A 84 -4.25 1.76 3.97
N MET A 85 -4.67 0.91 3.04
CA MET A 85 -5.99 0.98 2.40
C MET A 85 -7.08 0.57 3.38
N LEU A 86 -6.85 -0.47 4.19
CA LEU A 86 -7.76 -0.90 5.25
C LEU A 86 -7.99 0.23 6.27
N VAL A 87 -6.92 0.89 6.72
CA VAL A 87 -7.01 2.06 7.62
C VAL A 87 -7.80 3.21 6.98
N LYS A 88 -7.69 3.42 5.65
CA LYS A 88 -8.49 4.40 4.90
C LYS A 88 -9.92 3.94 4.60
N GLY A 89 -10.31 2.74 5.03
CA GLY A 89 -11.69 2.25 4.98
C GLY A 89 -12.01 1.28 3.84
N ALA A 90 -11.01 0.75 3.14
CA ALA A 90 -11.23 -0.43 2.30
C ALA A 90 -11.61 -1.63 3.18
N THR A 91 -12.49 -2.49 2.68
CA THR A 91 -13.01 -3.65 3.43
C THR A 91 -12.34 -4.94 2.99
N PRO A 92 -12.27 -5.96 3.87
CA PRO A 92 -11.82 -7.31 3.48
C PRO A 92 -12.59 -7.86 2.29
N LEU A 93 -13.90 -7.59 2.20
CA LEU A 93 -14.75 -8.04 1.11
C LEU A 93 -14.34 -7.43 -0.24
N GLU A 94 -14.11 -6.12 -0.30
CA GLU A 94 -13.64 -5.45 -1.51
C GLU A 94 -12.29 -6.01 -1.96
N VAL A 95 -11.38 -6.22 -1.02
CA VAL A 95 -10.03 -6.77 -1.29
C VAL A 95 -10.13 -8.20 -1.83
N LEU A 96 -10.95 -9.06 -1.22
CA LEU A 96 -11.15 -10.43 -1.66
C LEU A 96 -11.81 -10.47 -3.05
N LYS A 97 -12.87 -9.69 -3.27
CA LYS A 97 -13.52 -9.56 -4.58
C LYS A 97 -12.54 -9.08 -5.66
N GLN A 98 -11.70 -8.12 -5.33
CA GLN A 98 -10.67 -7.60 -6.23
C GLN A 98 -9.64 -8.68 -6.59
N TYR A 99 -9.06 -9.37 -5.60
CA TYR A 99 -8.09 -10.45 -5.87
C TYR A 99 -8.71 -11.64 -6.61
N MET A 100 -10.01 -11.90 -6.43
CA MET A 100 -10.74 -12.95 -7.13
C MET A 100 -11.36 -12.48 -8.46
N ALA A 101 -11.06 -11.24 -8.89
CA ALA A 101 -11.58 -10.58 -10.08
C ALA A 101 -13.11 -10.73 -10.24
N LYS A 102 -13.87 -10.46 -9.18
CA LYS A 102 -15.34 -10.53 -9.20
C LYS A 102 -15.94 -9.34 -9.95
N GLY A 103 -17.11 -9.52 -10.56
CA GLY A 103 -17.76 -8.49 -11.38
C GLY A 103 -18.18 -7.25 -10.59
N ASP A 104 -18.46 -7.44 -9.30
CA ASP A 104 -18.78 -6.39 -8.34
C ASP A 104 -17.58 -6.00 -7.45
N SER A 105 -16.36 -6.35 -7.86
CA SER A 105 -15.13 -5.83 -7.25
C SER A 105 -14.95 -4.33 -7.56
N PRO A 106 -14.11 -3.60 -6.79
CA PRO A 106 -13.85 -2.17 -7.03
C PRO A 106 -13.50 -1.83 -8.49
N THR A 107 -12.74 -2.69 -9.17
CA THR A 107 -12.37 -2.49 -10.59
C THR A 107 -13.16 -3.33 -11.58
N ARG A 108 -14.17 -4.08 -11.11
CA ARG A 108 -14.97 -5.01 -11.92
C ARG A 108 -14.10 -6.02 -12.68
N GLY A 109 -13.05 -6.51 -12.01
CA GLY A 109 -12.11 -7.49 -12.56
C GLY A 109 -11.15 -6.99 -13.65
N ARG A 110 -11.02 -5.67 -13.83
CA ARG A 110 -10.09 -5.09 -14.83
C ARG A 110 -8.65 -4.99 -14.33
N GLU A 111 -8.51 -4.78 -13.03
CA GLU A 111 -7.22 -4.67 -12.36
C GLU A 111 -6.98 -5.87 -11.43
N LEU A 112 -5.72 -6.08 -11.06
CA LEU A 112 -5.30 -7.20 -10.22
C LEU A 112 -4.68 -6.72 -8.91
N ASN A 113 -4.67 -7.59 -7.90
CA ASN A 113 -4.21 -7.24 -6.55
C ASN A 113 -4.96 -6.06 -5.95
N ILE A 114 -4.37 -5.35 -5.01
CA ILE A 114 -4.94 -4.13 -4.44
C ILE A 114 -4.95 -2.92 -5.40
N HIS A 115 -4.82 -3.07 -6.73
CA HIS A 115 -4.80 -1.95 -7.70
C HIS A 115 -6.22 -1.40 -7.91
N PHE A 116 -6.72 -0.66 -6.92
CA PHE A 116 -7.97 0.08 -7.03
C PHE A 116 -7.87 1.37 -6.25
N GLY A 117 -8.69 2.35 -6.64
CA GLY A 117 -8.74 3.67 -6.03
C GLY A 117 -10.15 4.03 -5.60
N ASP A 118 -10.25 4.92 -4.62
CA ASP A 118 -11.49 5.54 -4.17
C ASP A 118 -11.17 6.97 -3.74
N VAL A 119 -11.19 7.87 -4.72
CA VAL A 119 -10.88 9.29 -4.52
C VAL A 119 -12.09 10.09 -4.04
N VAL A 120 -13.29 9.50 -4.08
CA VAL A 120 -14.54 10.21 -3.75
C VAL A 120 -14.83 10.10 -2.26
N ASP A 121 -14.83 8.87 -1.72
CA ASP A 121 -15.29 8.63 -0.35
C ASP A 121 -14.16 8.43 0.64
N ARG A 122 -13.05 7.84 0.16
CA ARG A 122 -11.93 7.38 1.00
C ARG A 122 -10.63 8.13 0.75
N ASN A 123 -10.56 8.97 -0.27
CA ASN A 123 -9.39 9.78 -0.62
C ASN A 123 -8.11 8.93 -0.78
N PHE A 124 -8.17 7.79 -1.46
CA PHE A 124 -6.95 7.14 -1.93
C PHE A 124 -6.93 6.98 -3.44
N VAL A 125 -5.82 7.41 -4.04
CA VAL A 125 -5.54 7.24 -5.45
C VAL A 125 -4.93 5.86 -5.61
N GLY A 126 -5.59 4.98 -6.36
CA GLY A 126 -5.14 3.60 -6.55
C GLY A 126 -3.75 3.55 -7.18
N GLN A 127 -2.93 2.60 -6.75
CA GLN A 127 -1.59 2.47 -7.30
C GLN A 127 -1.60 1.99 -8.75
N ILE A 128 -0.53 2.34 -9.46
CA ILE A 128 -0.20 1.82 -10.79
C ILE A 128 1.08 0.97 -10.70
N SER A 129 1.32 0.13 -11.70
CA SER A 129 2.51 -0.74 -11.69
C SER A 129 3.84 -0.01 -11.92
N HIS A 130 3.81 1.20 -12.47
CA HIS A 130 5.01 1.99 -12.76
C HIS A 130 5.64 2.54 -11.46
N LEU A 131 6.86 2.10 -11.17
CA LEU A 131 7.55 2.44 -9.93
C LEU A 131 7.93 3.93 -9.91
N GLY A 132 7.61 4.63 -8.82
CA GLY A 132 7.99 6.03 -8.61
C GLY A 132 7.05 7.05 -9.26
N ASP A 133 6.27 6.66 -10.27
CA ASP A 133 5.40 7.56 -11.04
C ASP A 133 4.29 8.23 -10.23
N MET A 134 3.88 7.62 -9.12
CA MET A 134 2.89 8.25 -8.23
C MET A 134 3.45 9.45 -7.46
N VAL A 135 4.77 9.62 -7.36
CA VAL A 135 5.38 10.78 -6.67
C VAL A 135 5.05 12.09 -7.38
N PRO A 136 5.32 12.28 -8.69
CA PRO A 136 4.92 13.51 -9.39
C PRO A 136 3.40 13.68 -9.46
N VAL A 137 2.62 12.60 -9.60
CA VAL A 137 1.14 12.68 -9.55
C VAL A 137 0.67 13.26 -8.22
N MET A 138 1.17 12.71 -7.11
CA MET A 138 0.82 13.19 -5.77
C MET A 138 1.37 14.58 -5.46
N ALA A 139 2.49 14.98 -6.07
CA ALA A 139 2.96 16.37 -6.03
C ALA A 139 1.95 17.33 -6.68
N GLY A 140 1.37 16.96 -7.82
CA GLY A 140 0.31 17.73 -8.48
C GLY A 140 -0.99 17.77 -7.67
N VAL A 141 -1.43 16.63 -7.14
CA VAL A 141 -2.61 16.54 -6.26
C VAL A 141 -2.45 17.45 -5.04
N THR A 142 -1.32 17.38 -4.35
CA THR A 142 -1.07 18.19 -3.15
C THR A 142 -0.82 19.66 -3.44
N LEU A 143 -0.25 19.99 -4.61
CA LEU A 143 -0.20 21.37 -5.10
C LEU A 143 -1.61 21.96 -5.22
N SER A 144 -2.60 21.18 -5.67
CA SER A 144 -3.98 21.66 -5.74
C SER A 144 -4.54 22.04 -4.37
N PHE A 145 -4.21 21.31 -3.30
CA PHE A 145 -4.63 21.66 -1.93
C PHE A 145 -4.04 23.00 -1.51
N LYS A 146 -2.74 23.21 -1.78
CA LYS A 146 -2.08 24.49 -1.51
C LYS A 146 -2.73 25.64 -2.28
N LEU A 147 -3.00 25.46 -3.58
CA LEU A 147 -3.61 26.49 -4.42
C LEU A 147 -5.06 26.82 -4.00
N ARG A 148 -5.80 25.83 -3.51
CA ARG A 148 -7.18 25.98 -3.01
C ARG A 148 -7.27 26.32 -1.53
N GLN A 149 -6.13 26.46 -0.84
CA GLN A 149 -6.06 26.69 0.61
C GLN A 149 -6.80 25.63 1.43
N GLU A 150 -6.82 24.38 0.94
CA GLU A 150 -7.39 23.25 1.65
C GLU A 150 -6.38 22.75 2.69
N PRO A 151 -6.78 22.56 3.96
CA PRO A 151 -5.87 22.10 5.02
C PRO A 151 -5.66 20.58 4.94
N ARG A 152 -5.28 20.06 3.77
CA ARG A 152 -5.14 18.64 3.44
C ARG A 152 -3.69 18.28 3.15
N VAL A 153 -3.32 17.04 3.42
CA VAL A 153 -2.00 16.48 3.15
C VAL A 153 -2.13 15.30 2.20
N GLY A 154 -1.12 15.08 1.35
CA GLY A 154 -0.95 13.84 0.61
C GLY A 154 0.13 12.97 1.22
N LEU A 155 -0.04 11.66 1.15
CA LEU A 155 0.99 10.67 1.45
C LEU A 155 1.14 9.73 0.26
N VAL A 156 2.38 9.51 -0.18
CA VAL A 156 2.70 8.57 -1.27
C VAL A 156 3.77 7.59 -0.80
N TYR A 157 3.56 6.31 -1.08
CA TYR A 157 4.55 5.28 -0.80
C TYR A 157 5.43 4.98 -2.02
N VAL A 158 6.69 4.68 -1.75
CA VAL A 158 7.64 4.12 -2.72
C VAL A 158 8.47 3.04 -2.04
N GLY A 159 8.84 1.99 -2.78
CA GLY A 159 9.84 1.03 -2.30
C GLY A 159 11.26 1.58 -2.43
N ASP A 160 12.22 0.98 -1.75
CA ASP A 160 13.66 1.23 -1.93
C ASP A 160 14.07 1.25 -3.41
N GLY A 161 13.58 0.27 -4.19
CA GLY A 161 13.83 0.19 -5.63
C GLY A 161 13.37 1.41 -6.42
N ALA A 162 12.18 1.92 -6.10
CA ALA A 162 11.56 3.04 -6.80
C ALA A 162 12.33 4.36 -6.59
N THR A 163 13.15 4.48 -5.54
CA THR A 163 14.00 5.66 -5.28
C THR A 163 15.14 5.86 -6.27
N SER A 164 15.33 4.93 -7.21
CA SER A 164 16.30 5.02 -8.32
C SER A 164 15.65 5.38 -9.66
N THR A 165 14.33 5.63 -9.70
CA THR A 165 13.61 6.01 -10.93
C THR A 165 13.70 7.51 -11.18
N GLY A 166 13.74 7.93 -12.45
CA GLY A 166 13.71 9.36 -12.81
C GLY A 166 12.48 10.08 -12.24
N ALA A 167 11.31 9.46 -12.33
CA ALA A 167 10.05 9.99 -11.83
C ALA A 167 10.09 10.32 -10.32
N PHE A 168 10.74 9.48 -9.50
CA PHE A 168 10.96 9.78 -8.08
C PHE A 168 11.75 11.09 -7.91
N HIS A 169 12.88 11.23 -8.60
CA HIS A 169 13.75 12.40 -8.52
C HIS A 169 13.07 13.68 -9.02
N GLU A 170 12.37 13.60 -10.16
CA GLU A 170 11.66 14.73 -10.76
C GLU A 170 10.48 15.18 -9.89
N GLY A 171 9.65 14.23 -9.44
CA GLY A 171 8.46 14.50 -8.65
C GLY A 171 8.79 15.10 -7.29
N ILE A 172 9.78 14.55 -6.58
CA ILE A 172 10.15 15.06 -5.25
C ILE A 172 10.83 16.44 -5.35
N ASN A 173 11.65 16.68 -6.38
CA ASN A 173 12.25 17.99 -6.62
C ASN A 173 11.18 19.05 -6.92
N PHE A 174 10.22 18.73 -7.80
CA PHE A 174 9.10 19.63 -8.09
C PHE A 174 8.28 19.93 -6.83
N ALA A 175 7.91 18.89 -6.06
CA ALA A 175 7.16 19.04 -4.82
C ALA A 175 7.90 19.90 -3.78
N ALA A 176 9.23 19.75 -3.69
CA ALA A 176 10.08 20.55 -2.80
C ALA A 176 10.07 22.03 -3.19
N VAL A 177 10.34 22.35 -4.46
CA VAL A 177 10.32 23.74 -4.98
C VAL A 177 8.95 24.37 -4.75
N GLN A 178 7.88 23.63 -5.01
CA GLN A 178 6.52 24.11 -4.82
C GLN A 178 6.05 24.10 -3.35
N ARG A 179 6.85 23.57 -2.42
CA ARG A 179 6.48 23.37 -1.01
C ARG A 179 5.11 22.68 -0.88
N CYS A 180 4.90 21.61 -1.64
CA CYS A 180 3.65 20.86 -1.60
C CYS A 180 3.44 20.22 -0.20
N PRO A 181 2.20 20.15 0.30
CA PRO A 181 1.87 19.44 1.54
C PRO A 181 1.87 17.93 1.31
N LEU A 182 3.05 17.36 1.08
CA LEU A 182 3.27 15.97 0.69
C LEU A 182 4.22 15.26 1.67
N VAL A 183 3.88 14.04 2.05
CA VAL A 183 4.78 13.11 2.74
C VAL A 183 5.13 11.99 1.77
N VAL A 184 6.42 11.77 1.55
CA VAL A 184 6.92 10.65 0.73
C VAL A 184 7.47 9.59 1.67
N VAL A 185 6.82 8.43 1.73
CA VAL A 185 7.24 7.29 2.57
C VAL A 185 8.01 6.29 1.72
N VAL A 186 9.28 6.06 2.07
CA VAL A 186 10.12 5.02 1.49
C VAL A 186 10.07 3.79 2.37
N GLU A 187 9.47 2.71 1.88
CA GLU A 187 9.52 1.40 2.53
C GLU A 187 10.80 0.67 2.13
N ASN A 188 11.82 0.79 2.98
CA ASN A 188 13.11 0.15 2.77
C ASN A 188 13.07 -1.29 3.31
N ASN A 189 12.60 -2.21 2.48
CA ASN A 189 12.50 -3.64 2.80
C ASN A 189 13.72 -4.47 2.39
N ARG A 190 14.82 -3.78 2.05
CA ARG A 190 16.16 -4.29 1.71
C ARG A 190 16.33 -4.89 0.31
N TYR A 191 15.25 -5.13 -0.44
CA TYR A 191 15.33 -5.80 -1.75
C TYR A 191 14.32 -5.25 -2.77
N ALA A 192 14.84 -4.75 -3.90
CA ALA A 192 14.08 -4.49 -5.11
C ALA A 192 14.02 -5.74 -5.99
N TYR A 193 12.93 -6.52 -5.90
CA TYR A 193 12.86 -7.89 -6.42
C TYR A 193 14.01 -8.74 -5.84
N SER A 194 15.05 -9.01 -6.63
CA SER A 194 16.26 -9.76 -6.26
C SER A 194 17.48 -8.88 -6.02
N THR A 195 17.38 -7.58 -6.25
CA THR A 195 18.48 -6.63 -6.11
C THR A 195 18.56 -6.15 -4.66
N PRO A 196 19.59 -6.54 -3.88
CA PRO A 196 19.76 -6.03 -2.53
C PRO A 196 20.11 -4.55 -2.55
N ILE A 197 19.81 -3.84 -1.45
CA ILE A 197 19.99 -2.38 -1.35
C ILE A 197 21.40 -1.89 -1.76
N ALA A 198 22.44 -2.67 -1.42
CA ALA A 198 23.83 -2.34 -1.73
C ALA A 198 24.15 -2.34 -3.25
N LYS A 199 23.31 -3.01 -4.05
CA LYS A 199 23.36 -2.97 -5.53
C LYS A 199 22.34 -2.00 -6.12
N GLN A 200 21.43 -1.47 -5.30
CA GLN A 200 20.37 -0.55 -5.73
C GLN A 200 20.77 0.91 -5.61
N CYS A 201 21.45 1.28 -4.54
CA CYS A 201 21.87 2.65 -4.28
C CYS A 201 23.14 2.68 -3.42
N ALA A 202 24.01 3.67 -3.67
CA ALA A 202 25.22 3.89 -2.88
C ALA A 202 24.96 4.70 -1.59
N ALA A 203 23.79 5.33 -1.44
CA ALA A 203 23.43 6.04 -0.21
C ALA A 203 23.28 5.06 0.95
N GLU A 204 23.88 5.38 2.10
CA GLU A 204 23.77 4.53 3.31
C GLU A 204 22.32 4.50 3.83
N ARG A 205 21.63 5.64 3.77
CA ARG A 205 20.23 5.79 4.16
C ARG A 205 19.48 6.44 3.02
N LEU A 206 18.30 5.92 2.70
CA LEU A 206 17.48 6.50 1.63
C LEU A 206 16.93 7.87 2.03
N ALA A 207 16.78 8.14 3.33
CA ALA A 207 16.46 9.46 3.86
C ALA A 207 17.52 10.52 3.49
N ASP A 208 18.78 10.16 3.28
CA ASP A 208 19.87 11.12 2.96
C ASP A 208 19.67 11.78 1.59
N LYS A 209 18.89 11.15 0.69
CA LYS A 209 18.51 11.74 -0.60
C LYS A 209 17.75 13.06 -0.43
N ALA A 210 17.05 13.26 0.69
CA ALA A 210 16.28 14.45 1.00
C ALA A 210 17.11 15.74 0.94
N ALA A 211 18.37 15.67 1.38
CA ALA A 211 19.28 16.82 1.40
C ALA A 211 19.51 17.39 0.00
N GLY A 212 19.55 16.53 -1.03
CA GLY A 212 19.70 16.94 -2.43
C GLY A 212 18.55 17.79 -2.97
N TYR A 213 17.38 17.73 -2.32
CA TYR A 213 16.20 18.53 -2.69
C TYR A 213 15.92 19.68 -1.70
N GLY A 214 16.77 19.86 -0.69
CA GLY A 214 16.56 20.88 0.35
C GLY A 214 15.35 20.64 1.25
N ILE A 215 14.95 19.37 1.45
CA ILE A 215 13.83 18.99 2.33
C ILE A 215 14.30 18.12 3.51
N PRO A 216 13.52 18.01 4.60
CA PRO A 216 13.83 17.09 5.68
C PRO A 216 13.75 15.63 5.25
N GLY A 217 14.75 14.86 5.63
CA GLY A 217 14.77 13.40 5.56
C GLY A 217 14.85 12.80 6.96
N VAL A 218 13.97 11.86 7.27
CA VAL A 218 13.93 11.18 8.57
C VAL A 218 13.85 9.68 8.36
N ARG A 219 14.48 8.90 9.25
CA ARG A 219 14.42 7.44 9.25
C ARG A 219 13.88 6.94 10.57
N ALA A 220 13.01 5.94 10.51
CA ALA A 220 12.48 5.25 11.68
C ALA A 220 12.49 3.73 11.48
N ASP A 221 12.29 3.00 12.58
CA ASP A 221 12.02 1.57 12.53
C ASP A 221 10.62 1.33 11.95
N GLY A 222 10.55 0.71 10.79
CA GLY A 222 9.30 0.39 10.09
C GLY A 222 8.57 -0.82 10.68
N ASN A 223 9.22 -1.58 11.58
CA ASN A 223 8.62 -2.71 12.28
C ASN A 223 8.10 -2.33 13.67
N ASP A 224 8.23 -1.06 14.06
CA ASP A 224 7.55 -0.46 15.21
C ASP A 224 6.42 0.45 14.71
N VAL A 225 5.17 0.00 14.87
CA VAL A 225 3.99 0.72 14.39
C VAL A 225 3.82 2.10 15.04
N VAL A 226 4.28 2.26 16.29
CA VAL A 226 4.19 3.53 17.01
C VAL A 226 5.28 4.48 16.52
N ALA A 227 6.48 3.98 16.22
CA ALA A 227 7.53 4.78 15.59
C ALA A 227 7.12 5.25 14.18
N ALA A 228 6.57 4.34 13.37
CA ALA A 228 6.02 4.66 12.04
C ALA A 228 4.90 5.71 12.11
N TYR A 229 3.98 5.57 13.07
CA TYR A 229 2.93 6.56 13.34
C TYR A 229 3.50 7.92 13.75
N GLN A 230 4.41 7.96 14.74
CA GLN A 230 4.93 9.22 15.28
C GLN A 230 5.69 10.02 14.23
N VAL A 231 6.62 9.38 13.50
CA VAL A 231 7.40 10.08 12.47
C VAL A 231 6.52 10.59 11.34
N THR A 232 5.50 9.80 10.96
CA THR A 232 4.56 10.19 9.91
C THR A 232 3.62 11.30 10.38
N ARG A 233 3.11 11.24 11.61
CA ARG A 233 2.28 12.29 12.23
C ARG A 233 3.02 13.63 12.25
N ASP A 234 4.29 13.62 12.62
CA ASP A 234 5.09 14.84 12.68
C ASP A 234 5.35 15.39 11.26
N ALA A 235 5.62 14.52 10.28
CA ALA A 235 5.73 14.88 8.86
C ALA A 235 4.42 15.45 8.30
N VAL A 236 3.26 14.85 8.63
CA VAL A 236 1.93 15.31 8.23
C VAL A 236 1.62 16.67 8.88
N ALA A 237 1.92 16.84 10.16
CA ALA A 237 1.72 18.11 10.86
C ALA A 237 2.56 19.23 10.20
N ARG A 238 3.81 18.93 9.85
CA ARG A 238 4.70 19.84 9.11
C ARG A 238 4.14 20.21 7.74
N ALA A 239 3.74 19.22 6.94
CA ALA A 239 3.15 19.42 5.62
C ALA A 239 1.89 20.30 5.71
N ARG A 240 1.02 20.04 6.69
CA ARG A 240 -0.23 20.79 6.90
C ARG A 240 0.00 22.25 7.30
N ARG A 241 1.10 22.55 8.01
CA ARG A 241 1.52 23.93 8.32
C ARG A 241 2.14 24.67 7.13
N GLY A 242 2.16 24.07 5.94
CA GLY A 242 2.69 24.69 4.73
C GLY A 242 4.21 24.70 4.66
N GLU A 243 4.89 23.93 5.51
CA GLU A 243 6.34 23.88 5.53
C GLU A 243 6.93 23.00 4.40
N GLY A 244 6.07 22.31 3.65
CA GLY A 244 6.41 21.54 2.47
C GLY A 244 6.70 20.06 2.74
N VAL A 245 7.43 19.45 1.82
CA VAL A 245 7.62 17.99 1.75
C VAL A 245 8.51 17.46 2.87
N THR A 246 8.24 16.22 3.31
CA THR A 246 9.16 15.43 4.15
C THR A 246 9.37 14.05 3.50
N LEU A 247 10.62 13.58 3.45
CA LEU A 247 10.97 12.21 3.06
C LEU A 247 11.11 11.34 4.33
N VAL A 248 10.29 10.31 4.46
CA VAL A 248 10.30 9.39 5.59
C VAL A 248 10.78 8.02 5.13
N GLU A 249 11.92 7.54 5.62
CA GLU A 249 12.39 6.17 5.41
C GLU A 249 11.93 5.27 6.56
N LEU A 250 11.08 4.30 6.27
CA LEU A 250 10.71 3.24 7.20
C LEU A 250 11.54 1.99 6.88
N LEU A 251 12.49 1.67 7.76
CA LEU A 251 13.32 0.48 7.60
C LEU A 251 12.56 -0.75 8.05
N THR A 252 12.37 -1.69 7.14
CA THR A 252 11.62 -2.92 7.37
C THR A 252 12.28 -4.10 6.63
N TYR A 253 11.60 -5.23 6.52
CA TYR A 253 12.11 -6.38 5.80
C TYR A 253 11.00 -7.19 5.13
N ARG A 254 11.20 -7.52 3.85
CA ARG A 254 10.27 -8.37 3.10
C ARG A 254 10.54 -9.84 3.44
N ARG A 255 9.69 -10.44 4.28
CA ARG A 255 9.89 -11.81 4.81
C ARG A 255 9.41 -12.94 3.88
N LYS A 256 9.16 -12.62 2.62
CA LYS A 256 8.82 -13.57 1.57
C LYS A 256 9.41 -13.10 0.24
N GLY A 257 9.41 -13.96 -0.76
CA GLY A 257 9.66 -13.59 -2.16
C GLY A 257 8.87 -12.35 -2.60
N HIS A 258 9.32 -11.74 -3.68
CA HIS A 258 8.71 -10.54 -4.23
C HIS A 258 7.21 -10.74 -4.49
N ALA A 259 6.82 -11.89 -5.02
CA ALA A 259 5.44 -12.34 -5.12
C ALA A 259 5.31 -13.72 -4.47
N GLU A 260 4.07 -14.19 -4.26
CA GLU A 260 3.86 -15.51 -3.63
C GLU A 260 4.53 -16.67 -4.38
N HIS A 261 4.66 -16.56 -5.69
CA HIS A 261 5.32 -17.55 -6.54
C HIS A 261 6.86 -17.42 -6.59
N ASP A 262 7.43 -16.36 -6.03
CA ASP A 262 8.88 -16.14 -6.06
C ASP A 262 9.59 -17.03 -5.03
N ASN A 263 10.54 -17.83 -5.52
CA ASN A 263 11.28 -18.80 -4.73
C ASN A 263 12.40 -18.19 -3.86
N GLN A 264 12.62 -16.87 -3.93
CA GLN A 264 13.49 -16.10 -3.05
C GLN A 264 14.94 -16.61 -2.94
N SER A 265 15.42 -17.36 -3.94
CA SER A 265 16.76 -18.00 -3.93
C SER A 265 17.95 -17.04 -3.89
N TYR A 266 17.71 -15.76 -4.20
CA TYR A 266 18.69 -14.68 -4.14
C TYR A 266 18.86 -14.09 -2.72
N VAL A 267 17.98 -14.43 -1.77
CA VAL A 267 18.07 -13.93 -0.39
C VAL A 267 19.11 -14.73 0.37
N VAL A 268 19.93 -14.04 1.15
CA VAL A 268 20.96 -14.69 1.99
C VAL A 268 20.30 -15.65 2.97
N ALA A 269 20.82 -16.87 3.05
CA ALA A 269 20.31 -17.91 3.93
C ALA A 269 20.27 -17.42 5.40
N GLY A 270 19.15 -17.69 6.08
CA GLY A 270 18.91 -17.28 7.47
C GLY A 270 18.50 -15.82 7.66
N GLU A 271 18.57 -14.95 6.63
CA GLU A 271 18.18 -13.54 6.78
C GLU A 271 16.68 -13.40 7.10
N ILE A 272 15.81 -14.07 6.34
CA ILE A 272 14.36 -14.07 6.57
C ILE A 272 14.02 -14.60 7.97
N ASP A 273 14.63 -15.71 8.39
CA ASP A 273 14.35 -16.34 9.69
C ASP A 273 14.79 -15.45 10.86
N ARG A 274 15.94 -14.79 10.73
CA ARG A 274 16.41 -13.80 11.70
C ARG A 274 15.40 -12.65 11.84
N TRP A 275 14.97 -12.07 10.73
CA TRP A 275 13.97 -11.00 10.74
C TRP A 275 12.61 -11.46 11.27
N ALA A 276 12.21 -12.71 10.98
CA ALA A 276 11.01 -13.30 11.55
C ALA A 276 11.07 -13.42 13.07
N ARG A 277 12.19 -13.91 13.60
CA ARG A 277 12.37 -14.15 15.04
C ARG A 277 12.54 -12.86 15.84
N GLU A 278 13.27 -11.91 15.29
CA GLU A 278 13.73 -10.73 16.04
C GLU A 278 12.91 -9.47 15.75
N ASN A 279 12.19 -9.44 14.62
CA ASN A 279 11.65 -8.20 14.07
C ASN A 279 10.25 -8.35 13.46
N ASP A 280 9.46 -9.37 13.77
CA ASP A 280 8.05 -9.39 13.36
C ASP A 280 7.31 -8.20 14.02
N PRO A 281 6.69 -7.29 13.24
CA PRO A 281 6.01 -6.12 13.79
C PRO A 281 4.83 -6.48 14.70
N LEU A 282 4.11 -7.58 14.40
CA LEU A 282 2.99 -8.02 15.24
C LEU A 282 3.49 -8.59 16.56
N ASP A 283 4.49 -9.48 16.53
CA ASP A 283 5.01 -10.09 17.76
C ASP A 283 5.62 -9.03 18.68
N ARG A 284 6.41 -8.10 18.12
CA ARG A 284 6.97 -6.97 18.86
C ARG A 284 5.88 -6.10 19.48
N TYR A 285 4.81 -5.83 18.74
CA TYR A 285 3.72 -5.00 19.25
C TYR A 285 2.91 -5.72 20.33
N VAL A 286 2.64 -7.02 20.20
CA VAL A 286 1.97 -7.82 21.25
C VAL A 286 2.79 -7.81 22.55
N GLN A 287 4.11 -7.99 22.47
CA GLN A 287 4.99 -7.93 23.65
C GLN A 287 4.93 -6.56 24.32
N ARG A 288 4.94 -5.49 23.54
CA ARG A 288 4.80 -4.13 24.05
C ARG A 288 3.43 -3.91 24.72
N LEU A 289 2.35 -4.29 24.04
CA LEU A 289 0.98 -4.09 24.52
C LEU A 289 0.74 -4.80 25.86
N THR A 290 1.16 -6.06 25.96
CA THR A 290 0.97 -6.89 27.16
C THR A 290 1.99 -6.60 28.26
N GLY A 291 3.15 -6.06 27.91
CA GLY A 291 4.19 -5.65 28.84
C GLY A 291 4.00 -4.22 29.34
N SER A 292 4.51 -3.24 28.60
CA SER A 292 4.61 -1.85 29.04
C SER A 292 3.28 -1.09 29.01
N ASP A 293 2.37 -1.44 28.10
CA ASP A 293 1.11 -0.70 27.92
C ASP A 293 -0.06 -1.31 28.72
N GLY A 294 0.15 -2.45 29.41
CA GLY A 294 -0.83 -3.06 30.33
C GLY A 294 -2.14 -3.50 29.67
N ILE A 295 -2.11 -3.88 28.39
CA ILE A 295 -3.24 -4.48 27.69
C ILE A 295 -3.34 -5.96 28.08
N ALA A 296 -4.55 -6.43 28.43
CA ALA A 296 -4.73 -7.83 28.77
C ALA A 296 -4.71 -8.69 27.51
N THR A 297 -4.10 -9.87 27.59
CA THR A 297 -4.09 -10.85 26.48
C THR A 297 -5.50 -11.19 25.97
N ALA A 298 -6.50 -11.20 26.86
CA ALA A 298 -7.89 -11.46 26.50
C ALA A 298 -8.48 -10.41 25.53
N GLU A 299 -8.03 -9.15 25.60
CA GLU A 299 -8.47 -8.10 24.67
C GLU A 299 -7.90 -8.31 23.28
N LEU A 300 -6.63 -8.73 23.19
CA LEU A 300 -5.99 -9.07 21.92
C LEU A 300 -6.66 -10.30 21.29
N GLN A 301 -6.99 -11.31 22.09
CA GLN A 301 -7.73 -12.51 21.64
C GLN A 301 -9.13 -12.18 21.13
N ALA A 302 -9.82 -11.22 21.76
CA ALA A 302 -11.11 -10.75 21.28
C ALA A 302 -10.98 -10.07 19.90
N ILE A 303 -9.92 -9.28 19.70
CA ILE A 303 -9.61 -8.68 18.39
C ILE A 303 -9.29 -9.75 17.35
N ASP A 304 -8.46 -10.73 17.69
CA ASP A 304 -8.12 -11.84 16.78
C ASP A 304 -9.38 -12.62 16.35
N THR A 305 -10.28 -12.91 17.30
CA THR A 305 -11.55 -13.60 17.04
C THR A 305 -12.44 -12.79 16.10
N ARG A 306 -12.54 -11.48 16.33
CA ARG A 306 -13.30 -10.56 15.48
C ARG A 306 -12.73 -10.50 14.06
N VAL A 307 -11.41 -10.37 13.92
CA VAL A 307 -10.74 -10.33 12.60
C VAL A 307 -11.00 -11.61 11.82
N LEU A 308 -10.92 -12.78 12.46
CA LEU A 308 -11.22 -14.05 11.79
C LEU A 308 -12.65 -14.11 11.29
N ALA A 309 -13.62 -13.72 12.13
CA ALA A 309 -15.04 -13.69 11.73
C ALA A 309 -15.30 -12.74 10.55
N GLU A 310 -14.72 -11.53 10.57
CA GLU A 310 -14.83 -10.57 9.46
C GLU A 310 -14.27 -11.13 8.14
N ILE A 311 -13.12 -11.81 8.20
CA ILE A 311 -12.48 -12.42 7.02
C ILE A 311 -13.27 -13.63 6.52
N ASP A 312 -13.80 -14.46 7.41
CA ASP A 312 -14.62 -15.62 7.05
C ASP A 312 -15.89 -15.20 6.32
N GLU A 313 -16.65 -14.28 6.90
CA GLU A 313 -17.85 -13.74 6.27
C GLU A 313 -17.53 -13.11 4.91
N ALA A 314 -16.48 -12.29 4.83
CA ALA A 314 -16.07 -11.65 3.59
C ALA A 314 -15.64 -12.67 2.51
N THR A 315 -14.98 -13.77 2.92
CA THR A 315 -14.59 -14.86 2.02
C THR A 315 -15.82 -15.55 1.44
N ASP A 316 -16.77 -15.93 2.28
CA ASP A 316 -18.00 -16.62 1.85
C ASP A 316 -18.83 -15.78 0.87
N ILE A 317 -18.89 -14.46 1.09
CA ILE A 317 -19.56 -13.53 0.17
C ILE A 317 -18.77 -13.40 -1.14
N ALA A 318 -17.45 -13.19 -1.07
CA ALA A 318 -16.62 -13.05 -2.26
C ALA A 318 -16.66 -14.31 -3.14
N GLU A 319 -16.57 -15.50 -2.56
CA GLU A 319 -16.63 -16.76 -3.30
C GLU A 319 -17.93 -16.93 -4.10
N ARG A 320 -19.06 -16.56 -3.50
CA ARG A 320 -20.40 -16.62 -4.12
C ARG A 320 -20.66 -15.50 -5.14
N SER A 321 -19.82 -14.47 -5.19
CA SER A 321 -20.01 -13.35 -6.12
C SER A 321 -19.73 -13.78 -7.56
N ALA A 322 -20.47 -13.23 -8.52
CA ALA A 322 -20.33 -13.56 -9.93
C ALA A 322 -19.02 -12.99 -10.53
N PRO A 323 -18.45 -13.64 -11.57
CA PRO A 323 -17.39 -13.03 -12.37
C PRO A 323 -17.92 -11.80 -13.16
N PRO A 324 -17.04 -10.93 -13.68
CA PRO A 324 -17.43 -9.84 -14.58
C PRO A 324 -17.94 -10.39 -15.91
N GLU A 325 -18.80 -9.60 -16.57
CA GLU A 325 -19.22 -9.88 -17.93
C GLU A 325 -18.12 -9.42 -18.92
N PRO A 326 -17.91 -10.12 -20.05
CA PRO A 326 -16.88 -9.72 -21.03
C PRO A 326 -17.00 -8.27 -21.50
N ARG A 327 -18.21 -7.71 -21.56
CA ARG A 327 -18.46 -6.31 -21.97
C ARG A 327 -18.11 -5.28 -20.91
N ASP A 328 -17.90 -5.68 -19.65
CA ASP A 328 -17.50 -4.77 -18.59
C ASP A 328 -16.13 -4.13 -18.86
N CYS A 329 -15.30 -4.72 -19.73
CA CYS A 329 -14.02 -4.15 -20.16
C CYS A 329 -14.17 -2.84 -20.96
N LEU A 330 -15.34 -2.57 -21.54
CA LEU A 330 -15.58 -1.35 -22.34
C LEU A 330 -16.06 -0.17 -21.50
N THR A 331 -16.53 -0.42 -20.28
CA THR A 331 -17.08 0.60 -19.38
C THR A 331 -15.96 1.37 -18.68
N GLY A 332 -16.07 2.69 -18.59
CA GLY A 332 -15.12 3.55 -17.87
C GLY A 332 -13.82 3.85 -18.61
N VAL A 333 -13.76 3.56 -19.92
CA VAL A 333 -12.64 3.98 -20.80
C VAL A 333 -12.69 5.50 -21.04
N TYR A 334 -13.89 6.04 -21.24
CA TYR A 334 -14.16 7.46 -21.37
C TYR A 334 -15.25 7.87 -20.38
N ALA A 335 -15.37 9.18 -20.11
CA ALA A 335 -16.46 9.73 -19.30
C ALA A 335 -17.76 9.85 -20.10
N ASP A 336 -17.66 10.25 -21.38
CA ASP A 336 -18.78 10.38 -22.30
C ASP A 336 -18.36 10.02 -23.75
N PRO A 337 -18.93 8.96 -24.37
CA PRO A 337 -19.84 8.01 -23.74
C PRO A 337 -19.10 7.18 -22.67
N PRO A 338 -19.78 6.79 -21.58
CA PRO A 338 -19.17 6.05 -20.46
C PRO A 338 -18.75 4.62 -20.84
N ALA A 339 -19.10 4.16 -22.05
CA ALA A 339 -18.68 2.90 -22.62
C ALA A 339 -18.12 3.12 -24.02
N ALA A 340 -16.95 2.54 -24.29
CA ALA A 340 -16.41 2.50 -25.64
C ALA A 340 -17.29 1.59 -26.53
N PRO A 341 -17.51 1.95 -27.80
CA PRO A 341 -18.19 1.06 -28.73
C PRO A 341 -17.40 -0.24 -28.87
N ALA A 342 -18.11 -1.36 -29.02
CA ALA A 342 -17.45 -2.61 -29.37
C ALA A 342 -16.76 -2.45 -30.72
N LEU A 343 -15.55 -2.99 -30.85
CA LEU A 343 -14.87 -3.03 -32.15
C LEU A 343 -15.75 -3.80 -33.14
N TRP A 344 -15.76 -3.37 -34.41
CA TRP A 344 -16.64 -3.90 -35.46
C TRP A 344 -16.52 -5.44 -35.63
N TYR A 345 -15.35 -6.03 -35.39
CA TYR A 345 -15.15 -7.49 -35.43
C TYR A 345 -15.57 -8.22 -34.14
N ARG A 346 -16.04 -7.47 -33.14
CA ARG A 346 -16.63 -7.95 -31.89
C ARG A 346 -18.13 -7.65 -31.79
N GLU A 347 -18.71 -6.97 -32.77
CA GLU A 347 -20.17 -6.91 -32.92
C GLU A 347 -20.70 -8.33 -33.11
N GLY A 348 -21.56 -8.80 -32.20
CA GLY A 348 -22.05 -10.17 -32.19
C GLY A 348 -21.26 -11.19 -31.36
N VAL A 349 -20.24 -10.80 -30.58
CA VAL A 349 -19.49 -11.76 -29.70
C VAL A 349 -20.36 -12.51 -28.70
N GLN A 350 -21.55 -11.98 -28.38
CA GLN A 350 -22.54 -12.73 -27.61
C GLN A 350 -22.88 -14.05 -28.34
N SER A 351 -23.03 -14.05 -29.67
CA SER A 351 -23.22 -15.29 -30.43
C SER A 351 -21.98 -16.18 -30.48
N ALA A 352 -20.76 -15.64 -30.51
CA ALA A 352 -19.54 -16.46 -30.55
C ALA A 352 -19.25 -17.17 -29.21
N VAL A 353 -19.50 -16.49 -28.09
CA VAL A 353 -19.34 -17.06 -26.73
C VAL A 353 -20.51 -17.98 -26.39
N ASP A 354 -21.74 -17.59 -26.73
CA ASP A 354 -22.94 -18.41 -26.45
C ASP A 354 -23.05 -19.65 -27.36
N ARG A 355 -22.51 -19.60 -28.59
CA ARG A 355 -22.61 -20.72 -29.57
C ARG A 355 -21.36 -21.57 -29.72
N HIS A 356 -20.26 -21.27 -29.03
CA HIS A 356 -18.94 -21.90 -29.25
C HIS A 356 -18.48 -21.83 -30.72
N GLU A 357 -18.98 -20.85 -31.49
CA GLU A 357 -18.61 -20.69 -32.88
C GLU A 357 -17.28 -19.95 -32.94
N ARG A 358 -16.20 -20.65 -33.30
CA ARG A 358 -15.07 -19.98 -33.95
C ARG A 358 -15.62 -19.31 -35.21
N PRO A 359 -15.58 -17.97 -35.33
CA PRO A 359 -16.03 -17.34 -36.56
C PRO A 359 -15.14 -17.84 -37.70
N ALA A 360 -15.72 -18.28 -38.82
CA ALA A 360 -15.00 -18.84 -39.96
C ALA A 360 -13.91 -17.92 -40.55
N SER A 361 -13.92 -16.63 -40.18
CA SER A 361 -12.91 -15.64 -40.55
C SER A 361 -11.62 -15.69 -39.72
N TRP A 362 -11.58 -16.45 -38.62
CA TRP A 362 -10.34 -16.69 -37.87
C TRP A 362 -9.56 -17.77 -38.61
N GLY A 363 -8.86 -17.34 -39.67
CA GLY A 363 -7.95 -18.19 -40.42
C GLY A 363 -7.01 -18.93 -39.48
N THR A 364 -7.00 -20.25 -39.57
CA THR A 364 -5.89 -21.02 -39.07
C THR A 364 -4.66 -20.66 -39.89
N HIS A 365 -3.51 -20.48 -39.23
CA HIS A 365 -2.25 -20.61 -39.93
C HIS A 365 -1.91 -22.09 -39.90
N ASP A 366 -2.43 -22.80 -40.90
CA ASP A 366 -2.09 -24.18 -41.21
C ASP A 366 -0.74 -24.16 -41.93
N GLY A 367 0.33 -24.21 -41.13
CA GLY A 367 1.65 -24.64 -41.59
C GLY A 367 1.67 -26.13 -41.85
#